data_AF-A0A6G9AET8-F1
#
_entry.id   AF-A0A6G9AET8-F1
#
_cell.length_a   1.000
_cell.length_b   1.000
_cell.length_c   1.000
_cell.angle_alpha   90.00
_cell.angle_beta   90.00
_cell.angle_gamma   90.00
#
_symmetry.space_group_name_H-M   'P 1'
#
loop_
_entity.id
_entity.type
_entity.pdbx_description
1 polymer ?
#
loop_
_entity_poly.entity_id
_entity_poly.type
_entity_poly.pdbx_seq_one_letter_code
_entity_poly.pdbx_strand_id
1 'polypeptide(L)'
;MARKTSRARTLTEIRSLARGHTRTALRVLVGIMRSDEATPAVRLSAANAILDRGWGKAAQPIENAEDGAPELVHRVERVIVRPEDAVGGDAGPKV
;
A
#
# COMPACT_ATOMS: atom_id res chain seq x y z
N MET A 1 23.81 -13.92 -32.76
CA MET A 1 23.53 -14.19 -31.33
C MET A 1 22.40 -13.28 -30.87
N ALA A 2 21.22 -13.83 -30.55
CA ALA A 2 20.08 -13.02 -30.13
C ALA A 2 20.26 -12.57 -28.67
N ARG A 3 20.26 -11.25 -28.44
CA ARG A 3 20.31 -10.66 -27.10
C ARG A 3 19.02 -11.00 -26.37
N LYS A 4 19.13 -11.76 -25.28
CA LYS A 4 18.01 -12.05 -24.38
C LYS A 4 17.58 -10.75 -23.72
N THR A 5 16.53 -10.11 -24.23
CA THR A 5 15.91 -8.96 -23.56
C THR A 5 15.33 -9.46 -22.24
N SER A 6 15.96 -9.10 -21.12
CA SER A 6 15.40 -9.35 -19.80
C SER A 6 14.09 -8.59 -19.71
N ARG A 7 12.96 -9.29 -19.56
CA ARG A 7 11.65 -8.68 -19.34
C ARG A 7 11.76 -7.80 -18.08
N ALA A 8 11.71 -6.49 -18.26
CA ALA A 8 11.72 -5.54 -17.15
C ALA A 8 10.53 -5.87 -16.24
N ARG A 9 10.79 -6.01 -14.93
CA ARG A 9 9.73 -6.33 -13.97
C ARG A 9 8.76 -5.15 -13.88
N THR A 10 7.47 -5.45 -13.93
CA THR A 10 6.40 -4.49 -13.69
C THR A 10 6.42 -4.00 -12.24
N LEU A 11 5.83 -2.83 -11.98
CA LEU A 11 5.72 -2.27 -10.63
C LEU A 11 5.00 -3.22 -9.66
N THR A 12 3.98 -3.95 -10.14
CA THR A 12 3.25 -4.95 -9.37
C THR A 12 4.16 -6.11 -8.95
N GLU A 13 5.00 -6.61 -9.85
CA GLU A 13 5.96 -7.68 -9.56
C GLU A 13 7.01 -7.22 -8.53
N ILE A 14 7.53 -6.00 -8.67
CA ILE A 14 8.49 -5.43 -7.70
C ILE A 14 7.87 -5.35 -6.30
N ARG A 15 6.63 -4.86 -6.19
CA ARG A 15 5.92 -4.77 -4.90
C ARG A 15 5.66 -6.15 -4.30
N SER A 16 5.34 -7.16 -5.13
CA SER A 16 5.14 -8.53 -4.67
C SER A 16 6.42 -9.11 -4.06
N LEU A 17 7.55 -8.93 -4.75
CA LEU A 17 8.86 -9.37 -4.27
C LEU A 17 9.25 -8.68 -2.96
N ALA A 18 9.06 -7.37 -2.87
CA ALA A 18 9.32 -6.62 -1.65
C ALA A 18 8.50 -7.13 -0.45
N ARG A 19 7.22 -7.45 -0.65
CA ARG A 19 6.38 -8.05 0.40
C ARG A 19 6.89 -9.42 0.84
N GLY A 20 7.47 -10.20 -0.07
CA GLY A 20 8.12 -11.47 0.25
C GLY A 20 9.25 -11.34 1.27
N HIS A 21 9.92 -10.17 1.34
CA HIS A 21 11.00 -9.93 2.30
C HIS A 21 10.54 -9.50 3.70
N THR A 22 9.23 -9.35 3.94
CA THR A 22 8.69 -8.84 5.21
C THR A 22 9.25 -9.59 6.42
N ARG A 23 9.31 -10.93 6.37
CA ARG A 23 9.83 -11.74 7.49
C ARG A 23 11.30 -11.46 7.77
N THR A 24 12.11 -11.25 6.73
CA THR A 24 13.54 -10.92 6.87
C THR A 24 13.71 -9.51 7.41
N ALA A 25 12.95 -8.54 6.90
CA ALA A 25 12.97 -7.17 7.41
C ALA A 25 12.58 -7.11 8.90
N LEU A 26 11.56 -7.85 9.33
CA LEU A 26 11.17 -7.95 10.73
C LEU A 26 12.30 -8.51 11.61
N ARG A 27 13.01 -9.55 11.16
CA ARG A 27 14.17 -10.07 11.90
C ARG A 27 15.27 -9.04 12.07
N VAL A 28 15.54 -8.24 11.02
CA VAL A 28 16.52 -7.15 11.09
C VAL A 28 16.09 -6.10 12.12
N LEU A 29 14.84 -5.65 12.09
CA LEU A 29 14.31 -4.68 13.06
C LEU A 29 14.42 -5.21 14.51
N VAL A 30 14.06 -6.47 14.74
CA VAL A 30 14.20 -7.10 16.07
C VAL A 30 15.66 -7.18 16.49
N GLY A 31 16.58 -7.51 15.57
CA GLY A 31 18.02 -7.52 15.83
C GLY A 31 18.53 -6.14 16.23
N ILE A 32 18.18 -5.10 15.47
CA ILE A 32 18.55 -3.70 15.78
C ILE A 32 18.00 -3.27 17.14
N MET A 33 16.73 -3.56 17.43
CA MET A 33 16.09 -3.22 18.70
C MET A 33 16.77 -3.87 19.92
N ARG A 34 17.42 -5.04 19.72
CA ARG A 34 18.12 -5.80 20.76
C ARG A 34 19.63 -5.58 20.78
N SER A 35 20.19 -4.82 19.85
CA SER A 35 21.63 -4.59 19.76
C SER A 35 22.07 -3.49 20.70
N ASP A 36 23.05 -3.76 21.55
CA ASP A 36 23.68 -2.78 22.45
C ASP A 36 24.63 -1.82 21.71
N GLU A 37 25.04 -2.18 20.48
CA GLU A 37 25.86 -1.33 19.61
C GLU A 37 25.02 -0.26 18.90
N ALA A 38 23.70 -0.43 18.82
CA ALA A 38 22.80 0.53 18.22
C ALA A 38 22.50 1.68 19.19
N THR A 39 22.48 2.91 18.68
CA THR A 39 22.12 4.07 19.51
C THR A 39 20.69 3.93 20.06
N PRO A 40 20.37 4.52 21.22
CA PRO A 40 19.03 4.46 21.79
C PRO A 40 17.93 4.91 20.82
N ALA A 41 18.18 5.94 20.01
CA ALA A 41 17.26 6.43 18.99
C ALA A 41 17.00 5.40 17.87
N VAL A 42 18.04 4.69 17.42
CA VAL A 42 17.92 3.64 16.40
C VAL A 42 17.10 2.46 16.93
N ARG A 43 17.33 2.06 18.19
CA ARG A 43 16.53 1.01 18.85
C ARG A 43 15.06 1.40 18.99
N LEU A 44 14.79 2.65 19.41
CA LEU A 44 13.44 3.21 19.50
C LEU A 44 12.74 3.23 18.13
N SER A 45 13.44 3.65 17.07
CA SER A 45 12.90 3.65 15.71
C SER A 45 12.53 2.24 15.24
N ALA A 46 13.38 1.25 15.52
CA ALA A 46 13.10 -0.15 15.20
C ALA A 46 11.89 -0.71 15.98
N ALA A 47 11.77 -0.36 17.26
CA ALA A 47 10.63 -0.74 18.09
C ALA A 47 9.31 -0.15 17.56
N ASN A 48 9.28 1.15 17.29
CA ASN A 48 8.11 1.83 16.73
C ASN A 48 7.71 1.24 15.37
N ALA A 49 8.69 0.93 14.52
CA ALA A 49 8.43 0.30 13.22
C ALA A 49 7.77 -1.10 13.33
N ILE A 50 8.03 -1.84 14.40
CA ILE A 50 7.37 -3.13 14.69
C ILE A 50 5.95 -2.89 15.21
N LEU A 51 5.78 -1.98 16.17
CA LEU A 51 4.48 -1.66 16.77
C LEU A 51 3.49 -1.12 15.73
N ASP A 52 3.92 -0.16 14.90
CA ASP A 52 3.11 0.41 13.82
C ASP A 52 2.59 -0.64 12.83
N ARG A 53 3.32 -1.75 12.66
CA ARG A 53 2.92 -2.87 11.79
C ARG A 53 2.00 -3.88 12.46
N GLY A 54 2.17 -4.10 13.77
CA GLY A 54 1.35 -5.05 14.54
C GLY A 54 0.02 -4.46 15.00
N TRP A 55 0.01 -3.17 15.31
CA TRP A 55 -1.12 -2.49 15.95
C TRP A 55 -1.67 -1.32 15.13
N GLY A 56 -0.99 -0.95 14.04
CA GLY A 56 -1.30 0.26 13.30
C GLY A 56 -0.72 1.50 13.95
N LYS A 57 -0.92 2.65 13.29
CA LYS A 57 -0.56 3.95 13.85
C LYS A 57 -1.69 4.48 14.73
N ALA A 58 -1.34 5.32 15.70
CA ALA A 58 -2.32 6.07 16.48
C ALA A 58 -3.28 6.84 15.56
N ALA A 59 -4.58 6.78 15.86
CA ALA A 59 -5.60 7.53 15.14
C ALA A 59 -5.23 9.01 15.13
N GLN A 60 -5.09 9.58 13.93
CA GLN A 60 -4.80 11.00 13.79
C GLN A 60 -6.11 11.77 14.00
N PRO A 61 -6.16 12.70 14.97
CA PRO A 61 -7.32 13.56 15.12
C PRO A 61 -7.48 14.38 13.83
N ILE A 62 -8.69 14.39 13.28
CA ILE A 62 -9.04 15.28 12.18
C ILE A 62 -9.40 16.61 12.83
N GLU A 63 -8.59 17.65 12.62
CA GLU A 63 -9.02 19.02 12.88
C GLU A 63 -10.09 19.35 11.85
N ASN A 64 -11.36 19.29 12.27
CA ASN A 64 -12.44 19.87 11.50
C ASN A 64 -12.28 21.39 11.62
N ALA A 65 -11.98 22.06 10.51
CA ALA A 65 -12.22 23.49 10.41
C ALA A 65 -13.70 23.75 10.74
N GLU A 66 -13.95 24.71 11.63
CA GLU A 66 -15.23 25.13 12.20
C GLU A 66 -16.50 24.55 11.53
N ASP A 67 -17.27 23.79 12.32
CA ASP A 67 -18.66 23.37 12.05
C ASP A 67 -18.95 22.52 10.79
N GLY A 68 -17.97 21.76 10.29
CA GLY A 68 -18.19 20.72 9.29
C GLY A 68 -17.84 19.33 9.80
N ALA A 69 -18.78 18.39 9.80
CA ALA A 69 -18.46 16.97 10.00
C ALA A 69 -17.37 16.52 9.00
N PRO A 70 -16.43 15.64 9.38
CA PRO A 70 -15.36 15.22 8.48
C PRO A 70 -15.96 14.52 7.27
N GLU A 71 -15.90 15.17 6.10
CA GLU A 71 -16.35 14.61 4.82
C GLU A 71 -15.33 13.57 4.32
N LEU A 72 -15.26 12.42 4.98
CA LEU A 72 -14.50 11.27 4.46
C LEU A 72 -15.32 10.59 3.35
N VAL A 73 -15.47 11.26 2.20
CA VAL A 73 -16.16 10.67 1.04
C VAL A 73 -15.12 10.06 0.10
N HIS A 74 -14.80 8.79 0.30
CA HIS A 74 -14.19 7.98 -0.76
C HIS A 74 -15.21 6.93 -1.20
N ARG A 75 -16.06 7.29 -2.17
CA ARG A 75 -16.98 6.37 -2.83
C ARG A 75 -16.23 5.63 -3.94
N VAL A 76 -15.91 4.37 -3.71
CA VAL A 76 -15.33 3.49 -4.75
C VAL A 76 -16.46 2.63 -5.32
N GLU A 77 -16.91 2.94 -6.54
CA GLU A 77 -17.85 2.09 -7.28
C GLU A 77 -17.10 1.15 -8.22
N ARG A 78 -17.37 -0.15 -8.12
CA ARG A 78 -16.79 -1.17 -8.99
C ARG A 78 -17.89 -1.83 -9.81
N VAL A 79 -18.02 -1.42 -11.07
CA VAL A 79 -18.92 -2.05 -12.04
C VAL A 79 -18.18 -3.22 -12.70
N ILE A 80 -18.69 -4.43 -12.54
CA ILE A 80 -18.17 -5.63 -13.19
C ILE A 80 -19.10 -5.92 -14.37
N VAL A 81 -18.66 -5.60 -15.59
CA VAL A 81 -19.36 -5.95 -16.82
C VAL A 81 -18.85 -7.27 -17.37
N ARG A 82 -19.73 -8.05 -17.99
CA ARG A 82 -19.30 -9.19 -18.80
C ARG A 82 -18.78 -8.67 -20.16
N PRO A 83 -17.73 -9.26 -20.74
CA PRO A 83 -17.13 -8.78 -21.99
C PRO A 83 -18.13 -8.66 -23.14
N GLU A 84 -19.12 -9.55 -23.21
CA GLU A 84 -20.16 -9.59 -24.22
C GLU A 84 -21.14 -8.40 -24.16
N ASP A 85 -21.31 -7.78 -22.99
CA ASP A 85 -22.26 -6.68 -22.76
C ASP A 85 -21.65 -5.30 -23.03
N ALA A 86 -20.32 -5.21 -23.24
CA ALA A 86 -19.61 -3.94 -23.44
C ALA A 86 -19.64 -3.43 -24.88
N VAL A 87 -20.14 -4.22 -25.83
CA VAL A 87 -20.17 -3.90 -27.27
C VAL A 87 -21.61 -3.72 -27.73
N GLY A 88 -22.21 -2.56 -27.46
CA GLY A 88 -23.52 -2.22 -28.02
C GLY A 88 -24.18 -1.03 -27.34
N GLY A 89 -23.97 0.17 -27.88
CA GLY A 89 -24.65 1.35 -27.34
C GLY A 89 -24.34 2.69 -28.00
N ASP A 90 -23.98 2.72 -29.29
CA ASP A 90 -24.18 3.92 -30.12
C ASP A 90 -25.37 3.65 -31.04
N ALA A 91 -26.54 4.12 -30.63
CA ALA A 91 -27.67 4.34 -31.50
C ALA A 91 -28.48 5.49 -30.91
N GLY A 92 -28.26 6.68 -31.50
CA GLY A 92 -28.91 7.93 -31.14
C GLY A 92 -30.45 7.89 -31.19
N PRO A 93 -31.08 8.99 -30.74
CA PRO A 93 -32.50 8.99 -30.40
C PRO A 93 -33.35 8.80 -31.67
N LYS A 94 -34.27 7.84 -31.62
CA LYS A 94 -35.34 7.75 -32.62
C LYS A 94 -36.58 8.47 -32.09
N VAL A 95 -36.86 9.59 -32.78
CA VAL A 95 -38.10 10.39 -32.94
C VAL A 95 -39.15 10.35 -31.83
#